data_AF-A0A0T1TT41-F1
#
_entry.id   AF-A0A0T1TT41-F1
#
_cell.length_a   1.000
_cell.length_b   1.000
_cell.length_c   1.000
_cell.angle_alpha   90.00
_cell.angle_beta   90.00
_cell.angle_gamma   90.00
#
_symmetry.space_group_name_H-M   'P 1'
#
loop_
_entity.id
_entity.type
_entity.pdbx_description
1 polymer ?
#
loop_
_entity_poly.entity_id
_entity_poly.type
_entity_poly.pdbx_seq_one_letter_code
_entity_poly.pdbx_strand_id
1 'polypeptide(L)'
;MDYHGWALQDFDDMQVPVPFPEGFEGDPFLAAHPGRLDLLSTGHTHTASLTVEVWDTEPAVPSGQWEESATAHIACSSGKLRARGVATGPMPGAIELSGESGIWAVRVVSAGRTEVFQQTQHGVVHGELS
;
A
#
# COMPACT_ATOMS: atom_id res chain seq x y z
N MET A 1 -3.81 9.08 1.26
CA MET A 1 -3.45 8.23 2.40
C MET A 1 -3.86 8.93 3.68
N ASP A 2 -4.32 8.14 4.64
CA ASP A 2 -4.72 8.56 5.97
C ASP A 2 -4.12 7.62 7.02
N TYR A 3 -3.83 8.15 8.21
CA TYR A 3 -3.24 7.42 9.33
C TYR A 3 -2.01 6.57 8.97
N HIS A 4 -1.12 7.08 8.11
CA HIS A 4 0.14 6.43 7.70
C HIS A 4 -0.01 5.12 6.90
N GLY A 5 -1.20 4.54 6.77
CA GLY A 5 -1.37 3.17 6.28
C GLY A 5 -2.25 3.08 5.05
N TRP A 6 -1.98 2.08 4.23
CA TRP A 6 -2.88 1.61 3.19
C TRP A 6 -2.54 0.17 2.83
N ALA A 7 -3.44 -0.52 2.14
CA ALA A 7 -3.22 -1.90 1.74
C ALA A 7 -3.61 -2.18 0.29
N LEU A 8 -2.98 -3.19 -0.29
CA LEU A 8 -3.47 -3.93 -1.45
C LEU A 8 -4.15 -5.21 -0.96
N GLN A 9 -5.38 -5.45 -1.36
CA GLN A 9 -6.18 -6.57 -0.87
C GLN A 9 -6.88 -7.29 -2.02
N ASP A 10 -6.98 -8.61 -1.95
CA ASP A 10 -7.82 -9.39 -2.85
C ASP A 10 -9.29 -8.91 -2.81
N PHE A 11 -9.97 -9.01 -3.96
CA PHE A 11 -11.41 -8.85 -4.05
C PHE A 11 -12.20 -10.03 -3.46
N ASP A 12 -11.62 -11.23 -3.45
CA ASP A 12 -12.19 -12.37 -2.75
C ASP A 12 -11.92 -12.24 -1.25
N ASP A 13 -12.90 -11.68 -0.54
CA ASP A 13 -12.81 -11.46 0.92
C ASP A 13 -12.66 -12.77 1.71
N MET A 14 -12.94 -13.95 1.12
CA MET A 14 -12.65 -15.23 1.79
C MET A 14 -11.15 -15.52 1.90
N GLN A 15 -10.32 -14.92 1.05
CA GLN A 15 -8.86 -15.02 1.13
C GLN A 15 -8.25 -14.01 2.11
N VAL A 16 -9.07 -13.14 2.68
CA VAL A 16 -8.65 -12.05 3.55
C VAL A 16 -9.27 -12.25 4.94
N PRO A 17 -8.68 -13.12 5.78
CA PRO A 17 -9.25 -13.45 7.08
C PRO A 17 -9.37 -12.24 8.01
N VAL A 18 -8.51 -11.24 7.81
CA VAL A 18 -8.53 -9.97 8.53
C VAL A 18 -8.48 -8.83 7.50
N PRO A 19 -9.57 -8.09 7.26
CA PRO A 19 -9.58 -7.01 6.27
C PRO A 19 -8.84 -5.76 6.77
N PHE A 20 -8.21 -5.01 5.89
CA PHE A 20 -7.60 -3.73 6.27
C PHE A 20 -8.68 -2.72 6.74
N PRO A 21 -8.46 -1.94 7.82
CA PRO A 21 -7.21 -1.72 8.55
C PRO A 21 -6.97 -2.60 9.79
N GLU A 22 -7.76 -3.65 9.99
CA GLU A 22 -7.63 -4.47 11.19
C GLU A 22 -6.27 -5.19 11.22
N GLY A 23 -5.58 -5.11 12.35
CA GLY A 23 -4.26 -5.70 12.56
C GLY A 23 -3.09 -4.94 11.90
N PHE A 24 -3.30 -3.71 11.41
CA PHE A 24 -2.21 -2.88 10.92
C PHE A 24 -1.39 -2.31 12.09
N GLU A 25 -0.07 -2.57 12.10
CA GLU A 25 0.83 -2.22 13.21
C GLU A 25 1.67 -0.97 12.97
N GLY A 26 1.69 -0.44 11.74
CA GLY A 26 2.47 0.75 11.40
C GLY A 26 3.98 0.52 11.22
N ASP A 27 4.41 -0.74 11.12
CA ASP A 27 5.76 -1.21 10.74
C ASP A 27 5.65 -2.70 10.38
N PRO A 28 6.43 -3.29 9.45
CA PRO A 28 7.46 -2.72 8.56
C PRO A 28 6.91 -1.84 7.42
N PHE A 29 7.79 -1.33 6.55
CA PHE A 29 7.42 -0.62 5.31
C PHE A 29 6.43 -1.41 4.44
N LEU A 30 6.61 -2.73 4.34
CA LEU A 30 5.76 -3.65 3.61
C LEU A 30 5.56 -4.92 4.43
N ALA A 31 4.32 -5.21 4.82
CA ALA A 31 3.95 -6.42 5.54
C ALA A 31 3.03 -7.30 4.68
N ALA A 32 3.30 -8.60 4.67
CA ALA A 32 2.50 -9.57 3.92
C ALA A 32 1.56 -10.35 4.84
N HIS A 33 0.30 -10.45 4.43
CA HIS A 33 -0.76 -11.20 5.09
C HIS A 33 -1.50 -12.06 4.04
N PRO A 34 -2.29 -13.07 4.47
CA PRO A 34 -3.14 -13.80 3.54
C PRO A 34 -4.09 -12.85 2.78
N GLY A 35 -3.99 -12.86 1.44
CA GLY A 35 -4.80 -12.03 0.55
C GLY A 35 -4.56 -10.52 0.64
N ARG A 36 -3.51 -10.06 1.35
CA ARG A 36 -3.33 -8.64 1.68
C ARG A 36 -1.87 -8.25 1.86
N LEU A 37 -1.49 -7.08 1.36
CA LEU A 37 -0.22 -6.42 1.64
C LEU A 37 -0.49 -5.06 2.29
N ASP A 38 0.12 -4.81 3.44
CA ASP A 38 0.02 -3.54 4.15
C ASP A 38 1.28 -2.70 3.89
N LEU A 39 1.09 -1.41 3.65
CA LEU A 39 2.15 -0.49 3.28
C LEU A 39 2.17 0.75 4.18
N LEU A 40 3.36 1.08 4.66
CA LEU A 40 3.58 2.23 5.54
C LEU A 40 4.08 3.47 4.77
N SER A 41 3.33 4.54 4.92
CA SER A 41 3.71 5.91 4.58
C SER A 41 4.35 6.64 5.76
N THR A 42 5.28 7.54 5.47
CA THR A 42 5.90 8.42 6.47
C THR A 42 5.04 9.60 6.90
N GLY A 43 3.91 9.86 6.24
CA GLY A 43 3.00 10.97 6.55
C GLY A 43 1.63 10.50 7.03
N HIS A 44 1.09 11.20 8.04
CA HIS A 44 -0.22 10.94 8.64
C HIS A 44 -1.36 11.14 7.64
N THR A 45 -1.39 12.26 6.92
CA THR A 45 -2.38 12.52 5.87
C THR A 45 -1.71 13.23 4.71
N HIS A 46 -1.71 12.60 3.54
CA HIS A 46 -1.19 13.20 2.31
C HIS A 46 -1.74 12.46 1.08
N THR A 47 -1.63 13.08 -0.09
CA THR A 47 -1.92 12.41 -1.37
C THR A 47 -0.62 11.82 -1.90
N ALA A 48 -0.64 10.52 -2.20
CA ALA A 48 0.45 9.87 -2.90
C ALA A 48 -0.03 9.42 -4.28
N SER A 49 0.87 9.45 -5.26
CA SER A 49 0.65 8.78 -6.54
C SER A 49 1.08 7.33 -6.44
N LEU A 50 0.19 6.42 -6.83
CA LEU A 50 0.49 5.00 -6.97
C LEU A 50 0.52 4.65 -8.46
N THR A 51 1.63 4.06 -8.89
CA THR A 51 1.75 3.42 -10.20
C THR A 51 1.91 1.93 -9.99
N VAL A 52 1.10 1.15 -10.70
CA VAL A 52 1.17 -0.31 -10.66
C VAL A 52 1.44 -0.81 -12.07
N GLU A 53 2.41 -1.69 -12.16
CA GLU A 53 2.78 -2.38 -13.39
C GLU A 53 2.72 -3.88 -13.09
N VAL A 54 2.21 -4.66 -14.04
CA VAL A 54 1.99 -6.09 -13.91
C VAL A 54 2.74 -6.79 -15.03
N TRP A 55 3.50 -7.83 -14.68
CA TRP A 55 4.35 -8.57 -15.61
C TRP A 55 4.16 -10.07 -15.44
N ASP A 56 4.22 -10.79 -16.56
CA ASP A 56 4.17 -12.27 -16.56
C ASP A 56 5.50 -12.91 -16.14
N THR A 57 6.58 -12.12 -16.07
CA THR A 57 7.94 -12.55 -15.70
C THR A 57 8.60 -11.50 -14.83
N GLU A 58 9.70 -11.85 -14.16
CA GLU A 58 10.42 -10.89 -13.32
C GLU A 58 10.86 -9.66 -14.12
N PRO A 59 10.38 -8.45 -13.76
CA PRO A 59 10.76 -7.24 -14.46
C PRO A 59 12.19 -6.83 -14.11
N ALA A 60 12.77 -5.96 -14.93
CA ALA A 60 14.00 -5.26 -14.57
C ALA A 60 13.82 -4.47 -13.26
N VAL A 61 14.92 -4.30 -12.51
CA VAL A 61 14.90 -3.46 -11.31
C VAL A 61 14.51 -2.03 -11.70
N PRO A 62 13.48 -1.42 -11.06
CA PRO A 62 13.05 -0.07 -11.40
C PRO A 62 14.19 0.94 -11.26
N SER A 63 14.49 1.67 -12.32
CA SER A 63 15.44 2.79 -12.27
C SER A 63 14.82 3.99 -11.56
N GLY A 64 15.60 4.71 -10.73
CA GLY A 64 15.11 5.91 -10.07
C GLY A 64 15.87 6.22 -8.77
N GLN A 65 15.57 7.37 -8.18
CA GLN A 65 16.03 7.73 -6.84
C GLN A 65 14.99 7.25 -5.82
N TRP A 66 14.95 5.93 -5.59
CA TRP A 66 14.08 5.33 -4.59
C TRP A 66 14.70 5.46 -3.20
N GLU A 67 13.91 5.92 -2.24
CA GLU A 67 14.31 6.05 -0.83
C GLU A 67 14.09 4.76 -0.04
N GLU A 68 13.12 3.93 -0.45
CA GLU A 68 12.82 2.65 0.20
C GLU A 68 12.38 1.60 -0.82
N SER A 69 12.70 0.33 -0.56
CA SER A 69 12.26 -0.79 -1.38
C SER A 69 12.06 -2.07 -0.57
N ALA A 70 11.01 -2.82 -0.89
CA ALA A 70 10.77 -4.13 -0.29
C ALA A 70 10.13 -5.09 -1.28
N THR A 71 10.26 -6.39 -1.00
CA THR A 71 9.64 -7.45 -1.77
C THR A 71 8.78 -8.33 -0.88
N ALA A 72 7.66 -8.79 -1.41
CA ALA A 72 6.74 -9.71 -0.73
C ALA A 72 6.07 -10.64 -1.75
N HIS A 73 5.23 -11.54 -1.25
CA HIS A 73 4.33 -12.34 -2.07
C HIS A 73 2.89 -12.14 -1.59
N ILE A 74 1.94 -12.18 -2.52
CA ILE A 74 0.51 -12.19 -2.22
C ILE A 74 -0.16 -13.33 -2.99
N ALA A 75 -0.91 -14.17 -2.28
CA ALA A 75 -1.86 -15.07 -2.92
C ALA A 75 -3.10 -14.26 -3.32
N CYS A 76 -3.51 -14.37 -4.59
CA CYS A 76 -4.69 -13.72 -5.13
C CYS A 76 -5.55 -14.75 -5.86
N SER A 77 -6.77 -15.01 -5.39
CA SER A 77 -7.70 -15.95 -6.01
C SER A 77 -8.62 -15.31 -7.05
N SER A 78 -8.96 -14.03 -6.86
CA SER A 78 -9.88 -13.33 -7.77
C SER A 78 -9.24 -12.85 -9.07
N GLY A 79 -7.90 -12.86 -9.13
CA GLY A 79 -7.13 -12.25 -10.21
C GLY A 79 -7.15 -10.71 -10.20
N LYS A 80 -7.63 -10.08 -9.12
CA LYS A 80 -7.72 -8.62 -8.97
C LYS A 80 -7.38 -8.18 -7.54
N LEU A 81 -6.77 -7.01 -7.43
CA LEU A 81 -6.52 -6.36 -6.13
C LEU A 81 -7.20 -5.00 -6.06
N ARG A 82 -7.61 -4.60 -4.84
CA ARG A 82 -8.10 -3.24 -4.53
C ARG A 82 -7.19 -2.56 -3.53
N ALA A 83 -7.01 -1.26 -3.70
CA ALA A 83 -6.36 -0.43 -2.69
C ALA A 83 -7.35 -0.06 -1.58
N ARG A 84 -6.90 -0.02 -0.32
CA ARG A 84 -7.69 0.38 0.86
C ARG A 84 -6.91 1.39 1.70
N GLY A 85 -7.55 2.49 2.08
CA GLY A 85 -7.06 3.41 3.12
C GLY A 85 -7.61 3.05 4.50
N VAL A 86 -7.05 3.64 5.55
CA VAL A 86 -7.42 3.35 6.94
C VAL A 86 -8.83 3.87 7.25
N ALA A 87 -9.11 5.13 6.91
CA ALA A 87 -10.42 5.74 7.15
C ALA A 87 -11.23 5.90 5.86
N THR A 88 -10.59 6.06 4.69
CA THR A 88 -11.31 6.15 3.41
C THR A 88 -11.91 4.82 2.94
N GLY A 89 -11.47 3.68 3.50
CA GLY A 89 -11.89 2.36 3.03
C GLY A 89 -11.38 2.06 1.61
N PRO A 90 -12.07 1.19 0.83
CA PRO A 90 -11.65 0.82 -0.51
C PRO A 90 -11.63 2.02 -1.46
N MET A 91 -10.48 2.23 -2.10
CA MET A 91 -10.31 3.23 -3.13
C MET A 91 -10.98 2.77 -4.43
N PRO A 92 -11.50 3.68 -5.26
CA PRO A 92 -12.11 3.32 -6.54
C PRO A 92 -11.06 2.73 -7.50
N GLY A 93 -11.47 1.72 -8.27
CA GLY A 93 -10.64 1.05 -9.25
C GLY A 93 -10.20 -0.36 -8.81
N ALA A 94 -9.87 -1.18 -9.80
CA ALA A 94 -9.28 -2.49 -9.60
C ALA A 94 -7.91 -2.52 -10.27
N ILE A 95 -6.96 -3.17 -9.61
CA ILE A 95 -5.68 -3.56 -10.21
C ILE A 95 -5.92 -4.96 -10.76
N GLU A 96 -6.05 -5.05 -12.08
CA GLU A 96 -6.20 -6.32 -12.79
C GLU A 96 -4.84 -7.04 -12.83
N LEU A 97 -4.81 -8.29 -12.39
CA LEU A 97 -3.65 -9.17 -12.55
C LEU A 97 -3.86 -10.05 -13.80
N SER A 98 -3.72 -11.37 -13.68
CA SER A 98 -4.01 -12.29 -14.80
C SER A 98 -5.50 -12.62 -14.96
N GLY A 99 -6.37 -12.20 -14.03
CA GLY A 99 -7.76 -12.67 -13.95
C GLY A 99 -7.93 -14.12 -13.47
N GLU A 100 -6.81 -14.80 -13.18
CA GLU A 100 -6.76 -16.16 -12.64
C GLU A 100 -6.20 -16.17 -11.22
N SER A 101 -6.46 -17.25 -10.48
CA SER A 101 -5.89 -17.47 -9.15
C SER A 101 -4.39 -17.76 -9.24
N GLY A 102 -3.59 -17.18 -8.35
CA GLY A 102 -2.15 -17.39 -8.31
C GLY A 102 -1.44 -16.69 -7.16
N ILE A 103 -0.12 -16.92 -7.06
CA ILE A 103 0.75 -16.21 -6.14
C ILE A 103 1.60 -15.23 -6.94
N TRP A 104 1.59 -13.96 -6.52
CA TRP A 104 2.30 -12.88 -7.18
C TRP A 104 3.49 -12.45 -6.34
N ALA A 105 4.68 -12.40 -6.97
CA ALA A 105 5.82 -11.70 -6.41
C ALA A 105 5.60 -10.20 -6.57
N VAL A 106 5.76 -9.44 -5.49
CA VAL A 106 5.52 -8.00 -5.46
C VAL A 106 6.80 -7.29 -5.07
N ARG A 107 7.13 -6.26 -5.83
CA ARG A 107 8.20 -5.31 -5.52
C ARG A 107 7.59 -3.95 -5.32
N VAL A 108 7.87 -3.33 -4.18
CA VAL A 108 7.45 -1.96 -3.86
C VAL A 108 8.69 -1.10 -3.81
N VAL A 109 8.64 0.04 -4.48
CA VAL A 109 9.63 1.12 -4.36
C VAL A 109 8.91 2.41 -4.00
N SER A 110 9.57 3.25 -3.21
CA SER A 110 8.99 4.52 -2.74
C SER A 110 10.03 5.63 -2.74
N ALA A 111 9.63 6.82 -3.17
CA ALA A 111 10.41 8.05 -3.13
C ALA A 111 9.55 9.18 -2.53
N GLY A 112 10.18 10.27 -2.09
CA GLY A 112 9.51 11.39 -1.42
C GLY A 112 9.16 11.12 0.04
N ARG A 113 9.67 10.03 0.64
CA ARG A 113 9.34 9.64 2.02
C ARG A 113 9.85 10.68 3.02
N THR A 114 11.06 11.20 2.77
CA THR A 114 11.68 12.25 3.59
C THR A 114 10.89 13.56 3.50
N GLU A 115 10.45 13.94 2.30
CA GLU A 115 9.65 15.15 2.10
C GLU A 115 8.30 15.06 2.82
N VAL A 116 7.59 13.94 2.64
CA VAL A 116 6.30 13.68 3.30
C VAL A 116 6.45 13.69 4.83
N PHE A 117 7.52 13.07 5.36
CA PHE A 117 7.81 13.10 6.79
C PHE A 117 7.93 14.55 7.29
N GLN A 118 8.73 15.38 6.62
CA GLN A 118 8.93 16.78 6.98
C GLN A 118 7.64 17.59 6.92
N GLN A 119 6.86 17.47 5.85
CA GLN A 119 5.59 18.19 5.69
C GLN A 119 4.60 17.88 6.82
N THR A 120 4.56 16.62 7.29
CA THR A 120 3.66 16.23 8.38
C THR A 120 4.13 16.68 9.77
N GLN A 121 5.42 16.93 9.98
CA GLN A 121 5.93 17.57 11.21
C GLN A 121 5.46 19.03 11.34
N HIS A 122 5.25 19.74 10.23
CA HIS A 122 4.83 21.14 10.21
C HIS A 122 3.31 21.35 10.22
N GLY A 123 2.51 20.28 10.14
CA GLY A 123 1.05 20.33 10.05
C GLY A 123 0.30 20.48 11.38
N VAL A 124 0.97 20.39 12.53
CA VAL A 124 0.34 20.63 13.84
C VAL A 124 0.39 22.13 14.15
N VAL A 125 -0.50 22.90 13.54
CA VAL A 125 -0.86 24.22 14.09
C VAL A 125 -1.85 23.93 15.23
N HIS A 126 -1.36 23.95 16.48
CA HIS A 126 -2.27 24.13 17.61
C HIS A 126 -2.98 25.47 17.41
N GLY A 127 -4.25 25.42 17.02
CA GLY A 127 -5.12 26.59 17.11
C GLY A 127 -5.26 26.95 18.59
N GLU A 128 -4.48 27.92 19.04
CA GLU A 128 -4.76 28.57 20.31
C GLU A 128 -6.11 29.30 20.19
N LEU A 129 -6.94 29.05 21.20
CA LEU A 129 -8.21 29.71 21.43
C LEU A 129 -8.00 31.23 21.47
N SER A 130 -8.82 31.97 20.72
CA SER A 130 -9.06 33.41 20.94
C SER A 130 -10.54 33.69 20.87
#